data_AF-A0A3B3U5S7-F1
#
_entry.id   AF-A0A3B3U5S7-F1
#
_cell.length_a   1.000
_cell.length_b   1.000
_cell.length_c   1.000
_cell.angle_alpha   90.00
_cell.angle_beta   90.00
_cell.angle_gamma   90.00
#
_symmetry.space_group_name_H-M   'P 1'
#
loop_
_entity.id
_entity.type
_entity.pdbx_description
1 polymer ?
#
loop_
_entity_poly.entity_id
_entity_poly.type
_entity_poly.pdbx_seq_one_letter_code
_entity_poly.pdbx_strand_id
1 'polypeptide(L)'
;MATEGEPTDAIKVLHLLLLAFTWGMQVWVSFIGGFALVKQVSLHTFGLVQSKLFPIYFYCLLGSNFTSLAVYAVYHPRELLDWHEGVQMLMFFVALITAGLNAQWFGPVATEVMFQMRAVEEEHGLGNQVGLGSQREDYAKLKEQDPKYRAYRKTFGRYHGLSSLCNLIGFLCITTNLVYTALKLSTI
;
A
#
# COMPACT_ATOMS: atom_id res chain seq x y z
N MET A 1 24.57 -0.08 -19.00
CA MET A 1 25.98 0.10 -18.63
C MET A 1 26.00 0.31 -17.13
N ALA A 2 26.55 -0.62 -16.35
CA ALA A 2 26.75 -0.37 -14.92
C ALA A 2 27.73 0.80 -14.80
N THR A 3 27.47 1.76 -13.92
CA THR A 3 28.42 2.85 -13.68
C THR A 3 29.57 2.29 -12.87
N GLU A 4 30.78 2.24 -13.44
CA GLU A 4 32.01 1.74 -12.78
C GLU A 4 32.56 2.68 -11.68
N GLY A 5 31.74 3.58 -11.14
CA GLY A 5 32.13 4.55 -10.11
C GLY A 5 31.21 4.52 -8.91
N GLU A 6 31.74 4.89 -7.74
CA GLU A 6 30.94 5.04 -6.53
C GLU A 6 29.76 6.01 -6.76
N PRO A 7 28.59 5.77 -6.14
CA PRO A 7 27.46 6.69 -6.27
C PRO A 7 27.85 8.07 -5.77
N THR A 8 27.51 9.10 -6.55
CA THR A 8 27.68 10.50 -6.11
C THR A 8 26.85 10.79 -4.86
N ASP A 9 27.27 11.75 -4.04
CA ASP A 9 26.53 12.12 -2.82
C ASP A 9 25.09 12.54 -3.12
N ALA A 10 24.85 13.22 -4.25
CA ALA A 10 23.52 13.58 -4.70
C ALA A 10 22.61 12.35 -4.91
N ILE A 11 23.16 11.25 -5.45
CA ILE A 11 22.42 10.01 -5.67
C ILE A 11 22.16 9.29 -4.35
N LYS A 12 23.14 9.27 -3.43
CA LYS A 12 22.96 8.71 -2.09
C LYS A 12 21.85 9.44 -1.35
N VAL A 13 21.85 10.77 -1.37
CA VAL A 13 20.81 11.62 -0.76
C VAL A 13 19.46 11.39 -1.42
N LEU A 14 19.39 11.37 -2.75
CA LEU A 14 18.13 11.11 -3.48
C LEU A 14 17.55 9.74 -3.10
N HIS A 15 18.37 8.69 -3.09
CA HIS A 15 17.93 7.35 -2.74
C HIS A 15 17.41 7.28 -1.30
N LEU A 16 18.12 7.91 -0.35
CA LEU A 16 17.68 7.98 1.05
C LEU A 16 16.36 8.74 1.21
N LEU A 17 16.20 9.89 0.54
CA LEU A 17 14.96 10.66 0.56
C LEU A 17 13.79 9.87 -0.03
N LEU A 18 14.02 9.13 -1.12
CA LEU A 18 13.00 8.26 -1.71
C LEU A 18 12.59 7.12 -0.77
N LEU A 19 13.55 6.48 -0.11
CA LEU A 19 13.26 5.44 0.89
C LEU A 19 12.45 6.01 2.07
N ALA A 20 12.89 7.15 2.62
CA ALA A 20 12.21 7.81 3.72
C ALA A 20 10.80 8.25 3.35
N PHE A 21 10.62 8.84 2.16
CA PHE A 21 9.30 9.21 1.62
C PHE A 21 8.40 7.98 1.48
N THR A 22 8.90 6.92 0.85
CA THR A 22 8.14 5.68 0.62
C THR A 22 7.73 5.03 1.93
N TRP A 23 8.65 4.94 2.89
CA TRP A 23 8.39 4.37 4.22
C TRP A 23 7.38 5.23 5.00
N GLY A 24 7.63 6.54 5.11
CA GLY A 24 6.79 7.47 5.86
C GLY A 24 5.37 7.57 5.30
N MET A 25 5.23 7.55 3.97
CA MET A 25 3.92 7.52 3.32
C MET A 25 3.14 6.24 3.66
N GLN A 26 3.78 5.07 3.69
CA GLN A 26 3.13 3.82 4.08
C GLN A 26 2.67 3.85 5.54
N VAL A 27 3.53 4.32 6.45
CA VAL A 27 3.20 4.51 7.87
C VAL A 27 1.97 5.41 8.01
N TRP A 28 2.02 6.59 7.39
CA TRP A 28 0.96 7.57 7.50
C TRP A 28 -0.35 7.07 6.92
N VAL A 29 -0.37 6.62 5.66
CA VAL A 29 -1.62 6.24 4.98
C VAL A 29 -2.23 4.97 5.59
N SER A 30 -1.42 3.96 5.90
CA SER A 30 -1.92 2.64 6.29
C SER A 30 -2.22 2.52 7.79
N PHE A 31 -1.39 3.12 8.65
CA PHE A 31 -1.45 2.88 10.10
C PHE A 31 -1.96 4.07 10.90
N ILE A 32 -1.89 5.29 10.35
CA ILE A 32 -2.34 6.50 11.06
C ILE A 32 -3.64 7.03 10.43
N GLY A 33 -3.57 7.48 9.18
CA GLY A 33 -4.68 8.10 8.46
C GLY A 33 -5.89 7.18 8.31
N GLY A 34 -5.67 5.91 7.93
CA GLY A 34 -6.75 4.92 7.83
C GLY A 34 -7.52 4.73 9.14
N PHE A 35 -6.80 4.52 10.25
CA PHE A 35 -7.41 4.32 11.58
C PHE A 35 -8.03 5.60 12.16
N ALA A 36 -7.46 6.76 11.88
CA ALA A 36 -8.04 8.03 12.28
C ALA A 36 -9.37 8.26 11.55
N LEU A 37 -9.40 8.11 10.23
CA LEU A 37 -10.59 8.36 9.42
C LEU A 37 -11.71 7.37 9.73
N VAL A 38 -11.44 6.06 9.79
CA VAL A 38 -12.49 5.05 10.02
C VAL A 38 -13.21 5.23 11.37
N LYS A 39 -12.58 5.90 12.34
CA LYS A 39 -13.18 6.21 13.64
C LYS A 39 -13.96 7.52 13.66
N GLN A 40 -13.61 8.47 12.78
CA GLN A 40 -14.10 9.85 12.86
C GLN A 40 -15.15 10.20 11.79
N VAL A 41 -15.22 9.45 10.69
CA VAL A 41 -16.20 9.69 9.62
C VAL A 41 -17.11 8.47 9.41
N SER A 42 -18.15 8.64 8.60
CA SER A 42 -19.04 7.53 8.22
C SER A 42 -18.32 6.52 7.31
N LEU A 43 -18.83 5.28 7.25
CA LEU A 43 -18.26 4.23 6.40
C LEU A 43 -18.22 4.65 4.92
N HIS A 44 -19.28 5.29 4.43
CA HIS A 44 -19.35 5.77 3.04
C HIS A 44 -18.38 6.91 2.76
N THR A 45 -18.19 7.83 3.71
CA THR A 45 -17.20 8.90 3.59
C THR A 45 -15.79 8.33 3.61
N PHE A 46 -15.51 7.39 4.50
CA PHE A 46 -14.23 6.69 4.57
C PHE A 46 -13.90 5.98 3.26
N GLY A 47 -14.82 5.17 2.73
CA GLY A 47 -14.66 4.47 1.46
C GLY A 47 -14.47 5.43 0.29
N LEU A 48 -15.18 6.56 0.27
CA LEU A 48 -15.01 7.60 -0.75
C LEU A 48 -13.61 8.22 -0.70
N VAL A 49 -13.13 8.60 0.49
CA VAL A 49 -11.76 9.15 0.65
C VAL A 49 -10.72 8.14 0.19
N GLN A 50 -10.85 6.88 0.60
CA GLN A 50 -9.94 5.79 0.18
C GLN A 50 -9.94 5.61 -1.34
N SER A 51 -11.11 5.66 -2.00
CA SER A 51 -11.21 5.51 -3.46
C SER A 51 -10.42 6.58 -4.24
N LYS A 52 -10.21 7.76 -3.66
CA LYS A 52 -9.44 8.85 -4.27
C LYS A 52 -7.97 8.81 -3.86
N LEU A 53 -7.69 8.46 -2.61
CA LEU A 53 -6.34 8.47 -2.04
C LEU A 53 -5.52 7.25 -2.48
N PHE A 54 -6.11 6.06 -2.46
CA PHE A 54 -5.40 4.80 -2.68
C PHE A 54 -4.78 4.64 -4.07
N PRO A 55 -5.43 5.05 -5.18
CA PRO A 55 -4.79 5.03 -6.48
C PRO A 55 -3.50 5.87 -6.49
N ILE A 56 -3.57 7.12 -6.02
CA ILE A 56 -2.40 8.01 -5.96
C ILE A 56 -1.30 7.39 -5.09
N TYR A 57 -1.66 6.93 -3.90
CA TYR A 57 -0.76 6.25 -2.98
C TYR A 57 -0.05 5.05 -3.61
N PHE A 58 -0.78 4.13 -4.24
CA PHE A 58 -0.18 2.93 -4.85
C PHE A 58 0.71 3.27 -6.05
N TYR A 59 0.37 4.28 -6.86
CA TYR A 59 1.26 4.74 -7.93
C TYR A 59 2.51 5.45 -7.40
N CYS A 60 2.40 6.22 -6.30
CA CYS A 60 3.58 6.77 -5.62
C CYS A 60 4.49 5.65 -5.10
N LEU A 61 3.93 4.58 -4.52
CA LEU A 61 4.71 3.40 -4.13
C LEU A 61 5.36 2.74 -5.34
N LEU A 62 4.61 2.53 -6.43
CA LEU A 62 5.12 1.89 -7.64
C LEU A 62 6.31 2.68 -8.22
N GLY A 63 6.15 4.01 -8.39
CA GLY A 63 7.20 4.87 -8.93
C GLY A 63 8.42 4.97 -8.02
N SER A 64 8.21 5.05 -6.70
CA SER A 64 9.32 5.16 -5.74
C SER A 64 10.10 3.84 -5.63
N ASN A 65 9.41 2.69 -5.61
CA ASN A 65 10.05 1.37 -5.64
C ASN A 65 10.79 1.12 -6.94
N PHE A 66 10.21 1.51 -8.09
CA PHE A 66 10.87 1.39 -9.39
C PHE A 66 12.16 2.21 -9.42
N THR A 67 12.09 3.47 -8.99
CA THR A 67 13.26 4.35 -8.95
C THR A 67 14.32 3.82 -7.98
N SER A 68 13.91 3.33 -6.81
CA SER A 68 14.83 2.77 -5.82
C SER A 68 15.52 1.50 -6.35
N LEU A 69 14.77 0.60 -6.99
CA LEU A 69 15.33 -0.59 -7.63
C LEU A 69 16.29 -0.22 -8.77
N ALA A 70 15.90 0.74 -9.62
CA ALA A 70 16.71 1.16 -10.76
C ALA A 70 18.05 1.76 -10.29
N VAL A 71 18.01 2.67 -9.33
CA VAL A 71 19.22 3.23 -8.71
C VAL A 71 20.06 2.10 -8.10
N TYR A 72 19.44 1.23 -7.30
CA TYR A 72 20.16 0.14 -6.63
C TYR A 72 20.85 -0.81 -7.63
N ALA A 73 20.15 -1.20 -8.70
CA ALA A 73 20.65 -2.10 -9.72
C ALA A 73 21.76 -1.49 -10.60
N VAL A 74 21.75 -0.17 -10.80
CA VAL A 74 22.83 0.54 -11.54
C VAL A 74 24.17 0.47 -10.79
N TYR A 75 24.11 0.53 -9.44
CA TYR A 75 25.30 0.57 -8.58
C TYR A 75 25.70 -0.79 -7.99
N HIS A 76 24.87 -1.83 -8.14
CA HIS A 76 25.17 -3.19 -7.67
C HIS A 76 24.95 -4.21 -8.81
N PRO A 77 25.95 -4.42 -9.67
CA PRO A 77 25.88 -5.37 -10.77
C PRO A 77 25.59 -6.77 -10.23
N ARG A 78 24.66 -7.50 -10.86
CA ARG A 78 24.16 -8.80 -10.35
C ARG A 78 25.25 -9.85 -10.15
N GLU A 79 26.32 -9.77 -10.94
CA GLU A 79 27.48 -10.69 -10.89
C GLU A 79 28.39 -10.46 -9.68
N LEU A 80 28.26 -9.31 -9.01
CA LEU A 80 29.09 -8.88 -7.88
C LEU A 80 28.32 -8.79 -6.55
N LEU A 81 27.03 -9.17 -6.54
CA LEU A 81 26.19 -9.04 -5.36
C LEU A 81 26.66 -9.94 -4.22
N ASP A 82 26.91 -9.33 -3.07
CA ASP A 82 26.97 -10.08 -1.82
C ASP A 82 25.56 -10.55 -1.39
N TRP A 83 25.50 -11.37 -0.33
CA TRP A 83 24.23 -11.88 0.19
C TRP A 83 23.26 -10.78 0.62
N HIS A 84 23.76 -9.74 1.31
CA HIS A 84 22.93 -8.65 1.82
C HIS A 84 22.40 -7.80 0.67
N GLU A 85 23.24 -7.52 -0.33
CA GLU A 85 22.86 -6.75 -1.50
C GLU A 85 21.84 -7.50 -2.37
N GLY A 86 22.00 -8.83 -2.49
CA GLY A 86 21.03 -9.70 -3.13
C GLY A 86 19.66 -9.67 -2.43
N VAL A 87 19.66 -9.68 -1.09
CA VAL A 87 18.43 -9.52 -0.30
C VAL A 87 17.79 -8.16 -0.52
N GLN A 88 18.56 -7.07 -0.49
CA GLN A 88 18.01 -5.71 -0.70
C GLN A 88 17.38 -5.55 -2.08
N MET A 89 18.05 -6.06 -3.12
CA MET A 89 17.53 -6.06 -4.49
C MET A 89 16.24 -6.87 -4.61
N LEU A 90 16.18 -8.06 -3.99
CA LEU A 90 14.96 -8.86 -3.95
C LEU A 90 13.83 -8.13 -3.23
N MET A 91 14.10 -7.45 -2.11
CA MET A 91 13.09 -6.69 -1.37
C MET A 91 12.52 -5.54 -2.21
N PHE A 92 13.35 -4.81 -2.96
CA PHE A 92 12.87 -3.78 -3.88
C PHE A 92 12.01 -4.36 -5.00
N PHE A 93 12.43 -5.50 -5.56
CA PHE A 93 11.66 -6.18 -6.61
C PHE A 93 10.29 -6.65 -6.09
N VAL A 94 10.25 -7.29 -4.92
CA VAL A 94 9.00 -7.73 -4.28
C VAL A 94 8.08 -6.53 -3.99
N ALA A 95 8.62 -5.44 -3.42
CA ALA A 95 7.86 -4.23 -3.14
C ALA A 95 7.29 -3.58 -4.42
N LEU A 96 8.05 -3.61 -5.52
CA LEU A 96 7.59 -3.13 -6.82
C LEU A 96 6.40 -3.96 -7.34
N ILE A 97 6.51 -5.28 -7.30
CA ILE A 97 5.44 -6.18 -7.76
C ILE A 97 4.19 -6.04 -6.91
N THR A 98 4.31 -5.98 -5.58
CA THR A 98 3.14 -5.81 -4.69
C THR A 98 2.48 -4.45 -4.87
N ALA A 99 3.25 -3.38 -5.06
CA ALA A 99 2.72 -2.06 -5.40
C ALA A 99 2.01 -2.07 -6.76
N GLY A 100 2.58 -2.75 -7.76
CA GLY A 100 1.98 -2.90 -9.09
C GLY A 100 0.66 -3.67 -9.05
N LEU A 101 0.59 -4.79 -8.33
CA LEU A 101 -0.65 -5.54 -8.13
C LEU A 101 -1.73 -4.70 -7.46
N ASN A 102 -1.35 -3.89 -6.47
CA ASN A 102 -2.27 -2.98 -5.80
C ASN A 102 -2.77 -1.86 -6.71
N ALA A 103 -1.87 -1.22 -7.46
CA ALA A 103 -2.21 -0.11 -8.36
C ALA A 103 -3.08 -0.56 -9.55
N GLN A 104 -2.76 -1.72 -10.14
CA GLN A 104 -3.37 -2.16 -11.39
C GLN A 104 -4.56 -3.11 -11.20
N TRP A 105 -4.62 -3.86 -10.10
CA TRP A 105 -5.62 -4.94 -9.96
C TRP A 105 -6.39 -4.91 -8.65
N PHE A 106 -5.73 -5.13 -7.52
CA PHE A 106 -6.44 -5.34 -6.25
C PHE A 106 -7.12 -4.06 -5.75
N GLY A 107 -6.46 -2.91 -5.85
CA GLY A 107 -7.02 -1.61 -5.47
C GLY A 107 -8.25 -1.22 -6.30
N PRO A 108 -8.18 -1.22 -7.64
CA PRO A 108 -9.32 -0.93 -8.50
C PRO A 108 -10.52 -1.85 -8.26
N VAL A 109 -10.29 -3.18 -8.20
CA VAL A 109 -11.38 -4.15 -7.98
C VAL A 109 -12.00 -3.99 -6.60
N ALA A 110 -11.20 -3.80 -5.55
CA ALA A 110 -11.73 -3.56 -4.21
C ALA A 110 -12.57 -2.26 -4.16
N THR A 111 -12.13 -1.21 -4.85
CA THR A 111 -12.82 0.07 -4.92
C THR A 111 -14.15 -0.06 -5.67
N GLU A 112 -14.16 -0.75 -6.81
CA GLU A 112 -15.39 -0.97 -7.58
C GLU A 112 -16.44 -1.73 -6.76
N VAL A 113 -16.03 -2.84 -6.13
CA VAL A 113 -16.95 -3.65 -5.31
C VAL A 113 -17.41 -2.89 -4.06
N MET A 114 -16.57 -2.03 -3.49
CA MET A 114 -16.95 -1.13 -2.39
C MET A 114 -18.06 -0.16 -2.81
N PHE A 115 -18.02 0.41 -4.01
CA PHE A 115 -19.12 1.24 -4.52
C PHE A 115 -20.39 0.44 -4.81
N GLN A 116 -20.27 -0.81 -5.29
CA GLN A 116 -21.43 -1.70 -5.46
C GLN A 116 -22.09 -2.04 -4.12
N MET A 117 -21.29 -2.32 -3.09
CA MET A 117 -21.80 -2.52 -1.72
C MET A 117 -22.49 -1.26 -1.20
N ARG A 118 -21.88 -0.10 -1.39
CA ARG A 118 -22.42 1.19 -0.97
C ARG A 118 -23.79 1.46 -1.57
N ALA A 119 -24.00 1.19 -2.86
CA ALA A 119 -25.31 1.39 -3.50
C ALA A 119 -26.41 0.57 -2.80
N VAL A 120 -26.14 -0.70 -2.49
CA VAL A 120 -27.10 -1.56 -1.76
C VAL A 120 -27.30 -1.08 -0.32
N GLU A 121 -26.25 -0.60 0.34
CA GLU A 121 -26.34 -0.03 1.69
C GLU A 121 -27.21 1.24 1.72
N GLU A 122 -27.08 2.11 0.72
CA GLU A 122 -27.89 3.33 0.57
C GLU A 122 -29.38 3.00 0.37
N GLU A 123 -29.71 1.98 -0.43
CA GLU A 123 -31.10 1.50 -0.60
C GLU A 123 -31.74 1.04 0.72
N HIS A 124 -30.93 0.62 1.69
CA HIS A 124 -31.36 0.14 3.01
C HIS A 124 -31.14 1.17 4.13
N GLY A 125 -30.77 2.42 3.79
CA GLY A 125 -30.57 3.49 4.77
C GLY A 125 -29.33 3.34 5.68
N LEU A 126 -28.34 2.55 5.26
CA LEU A 126 -27.10 2.29 5.99
C LEU A 126 -25.93 3.14 5.44
N GLY A 127 -24.89 3.35 6.26
CA GLY A 127 -23.58 3.82 5.82
C GLY A 127 -23.24 5.28 6.09
N ASN A 128 -24.20 6.06 6.57
CA ASN A 128 -24.02 7.46 6.95
C ASN A 128 -23.68 7.67 8.43
N GLN A 129 -23.74 6.61 9.23
CA GLN A 129 -23.48 6.65 10.67
C GLN A 129 -21.97 6.71 10.90
N VAL A 130 -21.57 7.56 11.86
CA VAL A 130 -20.17 7.76 12.24
C VAL A 130 -19.79 6.76 13.32
N GLY A 131 -18.56 6.25 13.22
CA GLY A 131 -17.95 5.40 14.23
C GLY A 131 -17.82 3.94 13.78
N LEU A 132 -16.65 3.37 14.10
CA LEU A 132 -16.34 1.99 13.74
C LEU A 132 -17.33 1.02 14.39
N GLY A 133 -18.07 0.28 13.57
CA GLY A 133 -19.01 -0.73 14.06
C GLY A 133 -20.40 -0.19 14.44
N SER A 134 -20.69 1.07 14.15
CA SER A 134 -22.07 1.56 14.18
C SER A 134 -22.95 0.66 13.29
N GLN A 135 -24.13 0.27 13.79
CA GLN A 135 -25.10 -0.57 13.06
C GLN A 135 -24.62 -1.97 12.65
N ARG A 136 -23.68 -2.56 13.40
CA ARG A 136 -23.17 -3.91 13.13
C ARG A 136 -24.28 -4.96 12.93
N GLU A 137 -25.37 -4.86 13.70
CA GLU A 137 -26.53 -5.75 13.57
C GLU A 137 -27.28 -5.55 12.25
N ASP A 138 -27.48 -4.31 11.81
CA ASP A 138 -28.20 -4.00 10.57
C ASP A 138 -27.40 -4.46 9.34
N TYR A 139 -26.07 -4.30 9.35
CA TYR A 139 -25.20 -4.88 8.33
C TYR A 139 -25.20 -6.41 8.33
N ALA A 140 -25.34 -7.04 9.50
CA ALA A 140 -25.46 -8.50 9.59
C ALA A 140 -26.79 -8.98 8.99
N LYS A 141 -27.90 -8.32 9.32
CA LYS A 141 -29.21 -8.58 8.74
C LYS A 141 -29.20 -8.39 7.22
N LEU A 142 -28.63 -7.29 6.72
CA LEU A 142 -28.52 -7.03 5.27
C LEU A 142 -27.75 -8.15 4.56
N LYS A 143 -26.63 -8.60 5.13
CA LYS A 143 -25.85 -9.72 4.60
C LYS A 143 -26.63 -11.04 4.58
N GLU A 144 -27.54 -11.23 5.53
CA GLU A 144 -28.41 -12.40 5.56
C GLU A 144 -29.52 -12.34 4.52
N GLN A 145 -30.14 -11.18 4.38
CA GLN A 145 -31.33 -10.94 3.56
C GLN A 145 -31.02 -10.71 2.07
N ASP A 146 -29.91 -10.06 1.73
CA ASP A 146 -29.55 -9.72 0.35
C ASP A 146 -28.40 -10.60 -0.17
N PRO A 147 -28.67 -11.53 -1.10
CA PRO A 147 -27.66 -12.39 -1.71
C PRO A 147 -26.59 -11.61 -2.51
N LYS A 148 -26.96 -10.49 -3.15
CA LYS A 148 -26.02 -9.64 -3.91
C LYS A 148 -25.06 -8.96 -2.95
N TYR A 149 -25.57 -8.35 -1.87
CA TYR A 149 -24.73 -7.73 -0.84
C TYR A 149 -23.76 -8.74 -0.23
N ARG A 150 -24.23 -9.95 0.08
CA ARG A 150 -23.38 -11.04 0.57
C ARG A 150 -22.26 -11.39 -0.41
N ALA A 151 -22.56 -11.48 -1.71
CA ALA A 151 -21.59 -11.78 -2.74
C ALA A 151 -20.55 -10.65 -2.87
N TYR A 152 -20.99 -9.39 -2.94
CA TYR A 152 -20.10 -8.24 -2.99
C TYR A 152 -19.21 -8.17 -1.76
N ARG A 153 -19.76 -8.34 -0.55
CA ARG A 153 -18.97 -8.32 0.69
C ARG A 153 -17.90 -9.42 0.74
N LYS A 154 -18.20 -10.61 0.22
CA LYS A 154 -17.20 -11.69 0.09
C LYS A 154 -16.08 -11.29 -0.87
N THR A 155 -16.44 -10.76 -2.03
CA THR A 155 -15.47 -10.31 -3.05
C THR A 155 -14.62 -9.15 -2.53
N PHE A 156 -15.23 -8.14 -1.92
CA PHE A 156 -14.55 -7.02 -1.29
C PHE A 156 -13.56 -7.51 -0.23
N GLY A 157 -14.00 -8.36 0.72
CA GLY A 157 -13.13 -8.88 1.77
C GLY A 157 -11.91 -9.62 1.22
N ARG A 158 -12.08 -10.38 0.13
CA ARG A 158 -10.97 -11.06 -0.54
C ARG A 158 -9.98 -10.08 -1.16
N TYR A 159 -10.43 -9.15 -2.00
CA TYR A 159 -9.53 -8.23 -2.71
C TYR A 159 -8.93 -7.17 -1.78
N HIS A 160 -9.71 -6.65 -0.82
CA HIS A 160 -9.21 -5.76 0.22
C HIS A 160 -8.15 -6.44 1.10
N GLY A 161 -8.39 -7.70 1.50
CA GLY A 161 -7.43 -8.50 2.25
C GLY A 161 -6.13 -8.75 1.48
N LEU A 162 -6.23 -9.15 0.21
CA LEU A 162 -5.06 -9.30 -0.68
C LEU A 162 -4.31 -7.98 -0.86
N SER A 163 -5.04 -6.89 -1.05
CA SER A 163 -4.44 -5.56 -1.21
C SER A 163 -3.66 -5.13 0.03
N SER A 164 -4.27 -5.36 1.20
CA SER A 164 -3.67 -5.06 2.51
C SER A 164 -2.43 -5.92 2.77
N LEU A 165 -2.47 -7.21 2.38
CA LEU A 165 -1.31 -8.11 2.48
C LEU A 165 -0.17 -7.66 1.57
N CYS A 166 -0.46 -7.32 0.30
CA CYS A 166 0.54 -6.77 -0.61
C CYS A 166 1.17 -5.48 -0.07
N ASN A 167 0.36 -4.60 0.51
CA ASN A 167 0.82 -3.36 1.13
C ASN A 167 1.70 -3.64 2.36
N LEU A 168 1.33 -4.58 3.21
CA LEU A 168 2.14 -4.98 4.37
C LEU A 168 3.48 -5.60 3.95
N ILE A 169 3.48 -6.47 2.94
CA ILE A 169 4.73 -7.06 2.40
C ILE A 169 5.63 -5.95 1.86
N GLY A 170 5.09 -5.02 1.05
CA GLY A 170 5.84 -3.86 0.55
C GLY A 170 6.41 -3.00 1.66
N PHE A 171 5.65 -2.79 2.74
CA PHE A 171 6.10 -2.05 3.92
C PHE A 171 7.27 -2.73 4.62
N LEU A 172 7.21 -4.04 4.80
CA LEU A 172 8.31 -4.83 5.38
C LEU A 172 9.56 -4.76 4.50
N CYS A 173 9.41 -4.95 3.19
CA CYS A 173 10.52 -4.83 2.23
C CYS A 173 11.22 -3.47 2.31
N ILE A 174 10.45 -2.37 2.29
CA ILE A 174 11.00 -1.02 2.38
C ILE A 174 11.63 -0.76 3.75
N THR A 175 11.02 -1.24 4.82
CA THR A 175 11.57 -1.13 6.18
C THR A 175 12.92 -1.85 6.28
N THR A 176 13.01 -3.07 5.77
CA THR A 176 14.27 -3.83 5.73
C THR A 176 15.33 -3.09 4.93
N ASN A 177 15.00 -2.59 3.73
CA ASN A 177 15.94 -1.82 2.92
C ASN A 177 16.41 -0.55 3.62
N LEU A 178 15.50 0.20 4.25
CA LEU A 178 15.84 1.40 5.00
C LEU A 178 16.77 1.08 6.19
N VAL A 179 16.53 -0.02 6.91
CA VAL A 179 17.41 -0.48 8.01
C VAL A 179 18.80 -0.82 7.48
N TYR A 180 18.90 -1.58 6.39
CA TYR A 180 20.20 -1.89 5.78
C TYR A 180 20.97 -0.64 5.36
N THR A 181 20.28 0.33 4.73
CA THR A 181 20.88 1.61 4.36
C THR A 181 21.33 2.39 5.60
N ALA A 182 20.50 2.44 6.66
CA ALA A 182 20.82 3.16 7.88
C ALA A 182 22.04 2.58 8.62
N LEU A 183 22.20 1.24 8.64
CA LEU A 183 23.34 0.57 9.26
C LEU A 183 24.67 0.85 8.55
N LYS A 184 24.65 1.36 7.32
CA LYS A 184 25.85 1.76 6.56
C LYS A 184 26.16 3.26 6.66
N LEU A 185 25.41 4.04 7.45
CA LEU A 185 25.70 5.47 7.67
C LEU A 185 26.97 5.63 8.50
N SER A 186 27.87 6.54 8.08
CA SER A 186 29.13 6.82 8.78
C SER A 186 28.99 7.78 9.95
N THR A 187 27.91 8.57 9.99
CA THR A 187 27.55 9.52 11.05
C THR A 187 26.04 9.53 11.26
N ILE A 188 25.59 9.89 12.47
CA ILE A 188 24.16 10.12 12.81
C ILE A 188 23.82 11.58 12.58
#